data_AF-A0A5C5XEP1-F1
#
_entry.id   AF-A0A5C5XEP1-F1
#
_cell.length_a   1.000
_cell.length_b   1.000
_cell.length_c   1.000
_cell.angle_alpha   90.00
_cell.angle_beta   90.00
_cell.angle_gamma   90.00
#
_symmetry.space_group_name_H-M   'P 1'
#
loop_
_entity.id
_entity.type
_entity.pdbx_description
1 polymer ?
#
loop_
_entity_poly.entity_id
_entity_poly.type
_entity_poly.pdbx_seq_one_letter_code
_entity_poly.pdbx_strand_id
1 'polypeptide(L)'
;MNSPRLLTLLTLLLMLSAFPAAAADNTSSLQLTLPPTFYAVPGVEMNIYYDNIVLTETPEKYRFEVRCEIGTAEQTRWTITPTPSDVGQHPLSVKVTDANGTILGTAKTILHVSAANSGSNRDTFRLLIIGDSLTHATAYSNEIARLLSTPGNPEWQMLGTHKPKSAAAGVAHEGYGGWTWQRFVSQYEPNPDGTHSKRSSPFVYLDKDGKPGLDFKRYFKEEFNGNTPDTVVIMLGINDCFSANQDAIDEKIDGMFTQADLFIKELQAAVPQAEVGICLTTPGNSRQKAFFANYKDRYSRWGWKKIQHRLVQRQIEKYAGCEKENLFLVPTELNLDIVNGYPVNNGVHPNNIGYQQIGVSIYSWLKSRLEE
;
A
#
# COMPACT_ATOMS: atom_id res chain seq x y z
N MET A 1 0.67 22.14 92.37
CA MET A 1 1.80 22.66 91.56
C MET A 1 2.69 21.49 91.18
N ASN A 2 3.11 21.47 89.92
CA ASN A 2 4.06 20.55 89.26
C ASN A 2 3.58 19.12 88.93
N SER A 3 3.41 18.93 87.62
CA SER A 3 3.40 17.65 86.88
C SER A 3 4.76 16.93 87.04
N PRO A 4 4.88 15.61 86.74
CA PRO A 4 5.04 15.22 85.34
C PRO A 4 4.39 13.88 84.91
N ARG A 5 3.89 13.93 83.66
CA ARG A 5 3.85 12.94 82.56
C ARG A 5 4.43 11.52 82.77
N LEU A 6 3.65 10.52 82.35
CA LEU A 6 4.10 9.30 81.65
C LEU A 6 2.92 8.82 80.77
N LEU A 7 2.83 9.22 79.50
CA LEU A 7 3.31 8.51 78.30
C LEU A 7 2.91 7.02 78.24
N THR A 8 1.76 6.73 77.62
CA THR A 8 1.44 5.39 77.10
C THR A 8 1.19 5.50 75.61
N LEU A 9 2.14 4.95 74.86
CA LEU A 9 2.19 4.86 73.40
C LEU A 9 1.10 3.89 72.92
N LEU A 10 0.14 4.35 72.11
CA LEU A 10 -0.81 3.49 71.42
C LEU A 10 -0.29 3.22 70.00
N THR A 11 0.43 2.11 69.84
CA THR A 11 0.88 1.60 68.55
C THR A 11 -0.30 1.01 67.78
N LEU A 12 -0.82 1.75 66.79
CA LEU A 12 -1.78 1.23 65.83
C LEU A 12 -1.02 0.53 64.70
N LEU A 13 -1.18 -0.78 64.61
CA LEU A 13 -0.62 -1.66 63.58
C LEU A 13 -1.29 -1.35 62.23
N LEU A 14 -0.59 -0.66 61.32
CA LEU A 14 -0.95 -0.62 59.90
C LEU A 14 -0.43 -1.89 59.23
N MET A 15 -1.32 -2.85 58.99
CA MET A 15 -1.06 -3.94 58.04
C MET A 15 -1.13 -3.37 56.62
N LEU A 16 0.03 -3.00 56.05
CA LEU A 16 0.16 -2.83 54.61
C LEU A 16 0.08 -4.22 53.96
N SER A 17 -1.04 -4.54 53.35
CA SER A 17 -1.14 -5.58 52.33
C SER A 17 -0.38 -5.10 51.09
N ALA A 18 0.90 -5.48 50.99
CA ALA A 18 1.65 -5.40 49.75
C ALA A 18 1.09 -6.45 48.78
N PHE A 19 0.11 -6.06 47.96
CA PHE A 19 -0.14 -6.77 46.72
C PHE A 19 1.06 -6.47 45.81
N PRO A 20 1.82 -7.48 45.33
CA PRO A 20 2.63 -7.26 44.17
C PRO A 20 1.67 -6.93 43.03
N ALA A 21 1.65 -5.68 42.61
CA ALA A 21 1.16 -5.32 41.30
C ALA A 21 1.99 -6.15 40.33
N ALA A 22 1.40 -7.23 39.81
CA ALA A 22 1.91 -7.87 38.61
C ALA A 22 1.90 -6.79 37.54
N ALA A 23 3.06 -6.17 37.32
CA ALA A 23 3.30 -5.41 36.13
C ALA A 23 3.01 -6.39 34.99
N ALA A 24 1.91 -6.16 34.29
CA ALA A 24 1.67 -6.80 33.02
C ALA A 24 2.83 -6.38 32.12
N ASP A 25 3.82 -7.25 31.98
CA ASP A 25 4.82 -7.19 30.94
C ASP A 25 4.10 -7.48 29.61
N ASN A 26 3.28 -6.52 29.18
CA ASN A 26 2.86 -6.42 27.80
C ASN A 26 4.07 -5.91 27.03
N THR A 27 5.07 -6.78 26.86
CA THR A 27 6.00 -6.65 25.74
C THR A 27 5.17 -6.91 24.49
N SER A 28 4.47 -5.89 24.01
CA SER A 28 3.77 -5.98 22.73
C SER A 28 4.83 -6.34 21.70
N SER A 29 4.76 -7.55 21.16
CA SER A 29 5.61 -7.98 20.05
C SER A 29 5.60 -6.90 18.99
N LEU A 30 6.77 -6.50 18.49
CA LEU A 30 6.88 -5.47 17.47
C LEU A 30 5.97 -5.81 16.29
N GLN A 31 5.11 -4.87 15.89
CA GLN A 31 4.33 -5.02 14.68
C GLN A 31 5.27 -4.87 13.47
N LEU A 32 5.71 -6.03 12.98
CA LEU A 32 6.54 -6.22 11.80
C LEU A 32 5.69 -6.81 10.67
N THR A 33 5.69 -6.17 9.50
CA THR A 33 4.87 -6.56 8.35
C THR A 33 5.73 -6.78 7.12
N LEU A 34 5.58 -7.95 6.48
CA LEU A 34 6.21 -8.26 5.21
C LEU A 34 5.27 -9.16 4.40
N PRO A 35 4.91 -8.78 3.15
CA PRO A 35 4.08 -9.61 2.27
C PRO A 35 4.79 -10.90 1.85
N PRO A 36 4.05 -11.93 1.41
CA PRO A 36 4.61 -13.25 1.10
C PRO A 36 5.63 -13.22 -0.05
N THR A 37 5.47 -12.29 -1.00
CA THR A 37 6.35 -12.13 -2.16
C THR A 37 6.73 -10.67 -2.34
N PHE A 38 7.97 -10.40 -2.75
CA PHE A 38 8.50 -9.11 -3.17
C PHE A 38 9.10 -9.26 -4.57
N TYR A 39 8.69 -8.41 -5.51
CA TYR A 39 9.03 -8.59 -6.92
C TYR A 39 10.19 -7.68 -7.34
N ALA A 40 11.07 -8.18 -8.20
CA ALA A 40 12.15 -7.39 -8.80
C ALA A 40 12.45 -7.83 -10.23
N VAL A 41 13.18 -6.99 -10.97
CA VAL A 41 13.54 -7.22 -12.38
C VAL A 41 14.98 -6.77 -12.60
N PRO A 42 15.79 -7.47 -13.41
CA PRO A 42 17.15 -7.06 -13.70
C PRO A 42 17.26 -5.60 -14.17
N GLY A 43 18.25 -4.88 -13.64
CA GLY A 43 18.52 -3.48 -13.97
C GLY A 43 17.59 -2.45 -13.30
N VAL A 44 16.63 -2.89 -12.48
CA VAL A 44 15.71 -2.01 -11.75
C VAL A 44 16.04 -2.07 -10.26
N GLU A 45 16.30 -0.91 -9.64
CA GLU A 45 16.56 -0.84 -8.20
C GLU A 45 15.27 -1.11 -7.41
N MET A 46 15.34 -2.03 -6.46
CA MET A 46 14.27 -2.38 -5.52
C MET A 46 14.79 -2.31 -4.08
N ASN A 47 13.92 -1.87 -3.18
CA ASN A 47 14.27 -1.60 -1.79
C ASN A 47 13.23 -2.14 -0.82
N ILE A 48 13.67 -2.47 0.40
CA ILE A 48 12.83 -2.66 1.57
C ILE A 48 13.27 -1.62 2.61
N TYR A 49 12.53 -0.52 2.72
CA TYR A 49 12.80 0.51 3.73
C TYR A 49 12.33 0.03 5.11
N TYR A 50 13.24 0.04 6.09
CA TYR A 50 12.97 -0.56 7.39
C TYR A 50 11.83 0.13 8.15
N ASP A 51 11.70 1.46 8.05
CA ASP A 51 10.62 2.20 8.72
C ASP A 51 9.23 1.84 8.18
N ASN A 52 9.15 1.29 6.96
CA ASN A 52 7.89 0.92 6.31
C ASN A 52 7.37 -0.44 6.77
N ILE A 53 8.25 -1.29 7.32
CA ILE A 53 7.90 -2.65 7.76
C ILE A 53 7.70 -2.75 9.27
N VAL A 54 7.95 -1.69 10.05
CA VAL A 54 7.73 -1.69 11.51
C VAL A 54 6.88 -0.52 12.00
N LEU A 55 5.90 -0.82 12.86
CA LEU A 55 5.14 0.23 13.54
C LEU A 55 5.90 0.74 14.77
N THR A 56 6.59 1.87 14.62
CA THR A 56 7.28 2.56 15.71
C THR A 56 7.45 4.05 15.41
N GLU A 57 7.58 4.85 16.48
CA GLU A 57 8.01 6.26 16.39
C GLU A 57 9.53 6.40 16.36
N THR A 58 10.27 5.38 16.82
CA THR A 58 11.72 5.44 17.00
C THR A 58 12.41 4.26 16.31
N PRO A 59 12.37 4.16 14.97
CA PRO A 59 13.00 3.06 14.22
C PRO A 59 14.52 2.98 14.43
N GLU A 60 15.17 4.09 14.78
CA GLU A 60 16.60 4.16 15.07
C GLU A 60 17.03 3.36 16.32
N LYS A 61 16.08 3.02 17.20
CA LYS A 61 16.33 2.16 18.36
C LYS A 61 16.43 0.69 18.01
N TYR A 62 16.09 0.31 16.78
CA TYR A 62 16.12 -1.08 16.34
C TYR A 62 17.37 -1.39 15.52
N ARG A 63 17.68 -2.68 15.44
CA ARG A 63 18.67 -3.23 14.51
C ARG A 63 17.97 -4.21 13.59
N PHE A 64 18.25 -4.08 12.31
CA PHE A 64 17.66 -4.92 11.26
C PHE A 64 18.75 -5.83 10.72
N GLU A 65 18.51 -7.15 10.81
CA GLU A 65 19.32 -8.15 10.15
C GLU A 65 18.50 -8.74 9.00
N VAL A 66 18.91 -8.44 7.76
CA VAL A 66 18.30 -9.00 6.56
C VAL A 66 19.19 -10.13 6.05
N ARG A 67 18.59 -11.30 5.82
CA ARG A 67 19.26 -12.45 5.18
C ARG A 67 18.59 -12.70 3.84
N CYS A 68 19.35 -12.52 2.78
CA CYS A 68 19.06 -12.92 1.41
C CYS A 68 20.41 -13.23 0.74
N GLU A 69 20.45 -14.14 -0.22
CA GLU A 69 21.70 -14.46 -0.92
C GLU A 69 22.17 -13.37 -1.89
N ILE A 70 21.26 -12.46 -2.26
CA ILE A 70 21.51 -11.30 -3.11
C ILE A 70 21.08 -10.01 -2.40
N GLY A 71 21.52 -8.86 -2.92
CA GLY A 71 21.25 -7.54 -2.36
C GLY A 71 22.13 -7.18 -1.16
N THR A 72 21.96 -5.95 -0.68
CA THR A 72 22.81 -5.35 0.36
C THR A 72 21.95 -4.74 1.45
N ALA A 73 22.27 -5.04 2.71
CA ALA A 73 21.68 -4.35 3.86
C ALA A 73 22.44 -3.03 4.12
N GLU A 74 21.74 -1.92 4.02
CA GLU A 74 22.21 -0.59 4.41
C GLU A 74 21.62 -0.19 5.77
N GLN A 75 21.95 1.01 6.25
CA GLN A 75 21.50 1.49 7.55
C GLN A 75 19.96 1.63 7.66
N THR A 76 19.30 2.05 6.58
CA THR A 76 17.87 2.40 6.59
C THR A 76 17.01 1.53 5.68
N ARG A 77 17.63 0.69 4.85
CA ARG A 77 16.97 -0.18 3.88
C ARG A 77 17.82 -1.40 3.55
N TRP A 78 17.18 -2.44 3.04
CA TRP A 78 17.86 -3.42 2.19
C TRP A 78 17.60 -3.03 0.72
N THR A 79 18.60 -3.17 -0.15
CA THR A 79 18.54 -2.71 -1.55
C THR A 79 19.14 -3.73 -2.51
N ILE A 80 18.63 -3.79 -3.72
CA ILE A 80 19.15 -4.60 -4.81
C ILE A 80 18.91 -3.94 -6.17
N THR A 81 19.84 -4.11 -7.10
CA THR A 81 19.59 -3.96 -8.54
C THR A 81 19.94 -5.30 -9.18
N PRO A 82 18.97 -6.19 -9.44
CA PRO A 82 19.27 -7.54 -9.90
C PRO A 82 19.96 -7.53 -11.26
N THR A 83 20.64 -8.62 -11.58
CA THR A 83 21.23 -8.92 -12.88
C THR A 83 20.52 -10.13 -13.50
N PRO A 84 20.71 -10.42 -14.80
CA PRO A 84 20.09 -11.61 -15.41
C PRO A 84 20.46 -12.94 -14.74
N SER A 85 21.60 -13.05 -14.05
CA SER A 85 21.96 -14.25 -13.29
C SER A 85 21.19 -14.41 -11.97
N ASP A 86 20.53 -13.35 -11.53
CA ASP A 86 19.72 -13.34 -10.31
C ASP A 86 18.26 -13.71 -10.59
N VAL A 87 17.89 -14.12 -11.81
CA VAL A 87 16.51 -14.54 -12.12
C VAL A 87 16.15 -15.80 -11.34
N GLY A 88 15.02 -15.77 -10.63
CA GLY A 88 14.56 -16.86 -9.78
C GLY A 88 13.86 -16.40 -8.52
N GLN A 89 13.77 -17.31 -7.56
CA GLN A 89 13.16 -17.07 -6.25
C GLN A 89 14.22 -17.16 -5.16
N HIS A 90 14.33 -16.11 -4.35
CA HIS A 90 15.34 -16.00 -3.30
C HIS A 90 14.64 -15.81 -1.95
N PRO A 91 14.76 -16.77 -1.01
CA PRO A 91 14.25 -16.59 0.34
C PRO A 91 14.89 -15.38 1.00
N LEU A 92 14.06 -14.49 1.53
CA LEU A 92 14.49 -13.32 2.28
C LEU A 92 13.85 -13.35 3.67
N SER A 93 14.65 -13.07 4.69
CA SER A 93 14.15 -12.94 6.06
C SER A 93 14.67 -11.67 6.72
N VAL A 94 13.82 -11.07 7.56
CA VAL A 94 14.15 -9.90 8.37
C VAL A 94 14.01 -10.30 9.83
N LYS A 95 15.05 -10.04 10.62
CA LYS A 95 15.03 -10.13 12.08
C LYS A 95 15.26 -8.74 12.65
N VAL A 96 14.40 -8.34 13.58
CA VAL A 96 14.51 -7.05 14.26
C VAL A 96 14.88 -7.27 15.71
N THR A 97 15.90 -6.57 16.20
CA THR A 97 16.31 -6.62 17.61
C THR A 97 16.37 -5.23 18.24
N ASP A 98 16.32 -5.17 19.57
CA ASP A 98 16.68 -3.98 20.33
C ASP A 98 18.22 -3.81 20.42
N ALA A 99 18.67 -2.80 21.19
CA ALA A 99 20.09 -2.53 21.43
C ALA A 99 20.80 -3.59 22.27
N ASN A 100 20.07 -4.40 23.04
CA ASN A 100 20.61 -5.49 23.87
C ASN A 100 20.66 -6.83 23.10
N GLY A 101 20.18 -6.86 21.86
CA GLY A 101 20.09 -8.07 21.05
C GLY A 101 18.82 -8.89 21.28
N THR A 102 17.86 -8.40 22.05
CA THR A 102 16.55 -9.06 22.23
C THR A 102 15.81 -9.07 20.90
N ILE A 103 15.34 -10.24 20.47
CA ILE A 103 14.54 -10.35 19.24
C ILE A 103 13.16 -9.76 19.50
N LEU A 104 12.82 -8.72 18.74
CA LEU A 104 11.53 -8.04 18.78
C LEU A 104 10.53 -8.62 17.78
N GLY A 105 11.04 -9.20 16.68
CA GLY A 105 10.22 -9.85 15.66
C GLY A 105 11.04 -10.44 14.52
N THR A 106 10.43 -11.38 13.79
CA THR A 106 10.99 -11.95 12.55
C THR A 106 9.90 -12.07 11.48
N ALA A 107 10.25 -11.82 10.23
CA ALA A 107 9.38 -12.00 9.08
C ALA A 107 10.14 -12.64 7.91
N LYS A 108 9.41 -13.25 6.98
CA LYS A 108 9.94 -13.91 5.78
C LYS A 108 9.12 -13.50 4.56
N THR A 109 9.78 -13.47 3.41
CA THR A 109 9.19 -13.25 2.09
C THR A 109 10.02 -14.01 1.05
N ILE A 110 9.51 -14.10 -0.16
CA ILE A 110 10.28 -14.53 -1.33
C ILE A 110 10.54 -13.32 -2.20
N LEU A 111 11.82 -13.02 -2.45
CA LEU A 111 12.20 -12.13 -3.53
C LEU A 111 12.08 -12.90 -4.85
N HIS A 112 11.09 -12.56 -5.67
CA HIS A 112 10.92 -13.12 -7.02
C HIS A 112 11.52 -12.14 -8.03
N VAL A 113 12.63 -12.54 -8.63
CA VAL A 113 13.29 -11.80 -9.70
C VAL A 113 12.84 -12.35 -11.05
N SER A 114 12.08 -11.55 -11.77
CA SER A 114 11.57 -11.90 -13.10
C SER A 114 12.52 -11.46 -14.20
N ALA A 115 12.64 -12.24 -15.28
CA ALA A 115 13.47 -11.89 -16.42
C ALA A 115 13.03 -10.56 -17.06
N ALA A 116 14.01 -9.78 -17.53
CA ALA A 116 13.71 -8.47 -18.15
C ALA A 116 12.87 -8.61 -19.43
N ASN A 117 12.96 -9.74 -20.13
CA ASN A 117 12.22 -10.04 -21.36
C ASN A 117 10.94 -10.88 -21.16
N SER A 118 10.44 -11.03 -19.93
CA SER A 118 9.18 -11.73 -19.66
C SER A 118 8.02 -11.09 -20.41
N GLY A 119 7.20 -11.89 -21.08
CA GLY A 119 6.11 -11.43 -21.95
C GLY A 119 6.53 -11.01 -23.36
N SER A 120 7.80 -11.16 -23.76
CA SER A 120 8.27 -10.84 -25.13
C SER A 120 7.61 -11.67 -26.24
N ASN A 121 6.96 -12.77 -25.90
CA ASN A 121 6.17 -13.61 -26.80
C ASN A 121 4.70 -13.17 -26.91
N ARG A 122 4.24 -12.18 -26.14
CA ARG A 122 2.87 -11.67 -26.21
C ARG A 122 2.77 -10.56 -27.25
N ASP A 123 1.69 -10.58 -28.04
CA ASP A 123 1.46 -9.55 -29.07
C ASP A 123 1.14 -8.19 -28.43
N THR A 124 0.18 -8.15 -27.50
CA THR A 124 -0.24 -6.92 -26.82
C THR A 124 -0.65 -7.21 -25.40
N PHE A 125 -0.17 -6.39 -24.46
CA PHE A 125 -0.51 -6.41 -23.05
C PHE A 125 -1.42 -5.22 -22.68
N ARG A 126 -2.62 -5.49 -22.18
CA ARG A 126 -3.62 -4.48 -21.83
C ARG A 126 -3.71 -4.30 -20.32
N LEU A 127 -3.51 -3.08 -19.87
CA LEU A 127 -3.45 -2.70 -18.46
C LEU A 127 -4.55 -1.69 -18.11
N LEU A 128 -5.34 -1.95 -17.08
CA LEU A 128 -6.21 -0.96 -16.46
C LEU A 128 -5.64 -0.57 -15.09
N ILE A 129 -5.36 0.71 -14.88
CA ILE A 129 -4.91 1.24 -13.57
C ILE A 129 -6.05 2.03 -12.94
N ILE A 130 -6.46 1.66 -11.74
CA ILE A 130 -7.52 2.30 -10.97
C ILE A 130 -6.93 2.83 -9.67
N GLY A 131 -7.28 4.05 -9.28
CA GLY A 131 -6.89 4.54 -7.97
C GLY A 131 -7.27 5.97 -7.67
N ASP A 132 -6.63 6.54 -6.67
CA ASP A 132 -6.99 7.82 -6.08
C ASP A 132 -6.13 8.99 -6.58
N SER A 133 -5.80 9.94 -5.69
CA SER A 133 -4.94 11.09 -6.00
C SER A 133 -3.52 10.70 -6.40
N LEU A 134 -3.00 9.58 -5.89
CA LEU A 134 -1.68 9.12 -6.30
C LEU A 134 -1.68 8.68 -7.77
N THR A 135 -2.77 8.03 -8.21
CA THR A 135 -2.99 7.66 -9.62
C THR A 135 -3.31 8.88 -10.46
N HIS A 136 -4.12 9.80 -9.93
CA HIS A 136 -4.46 11.05 -10.60
C HIS A 136 -3.24 11.92 -10.93
N ALA A 137 -2.16 11.84 -10.13
CA ALA A 137 -0.90 12.53 -10.40
C ALA A 137 -0.20 12.03 -11.67
N THR A 138 -0.56 10.81 -12.13
CA THR A 138 -0.07 10.15 -13.36
C THR A 138 1.42 9.79 -13.36
N ALA A 139 2.21 10.29 -12.41
CA ALA A 139 3.66 10.13 -12.39
C ALA A 139 4.11 8.66 -12.34
N TYR A 140 3.48 7.82 -11.51
CA TYR A 140 3.85 6.39 -11.47
C TYR A 140 3.32 5.62 -12.69
N SER A 141 2.18 6.04 -13.26
CA SER A 141 1.65 5.43 -14.49
C SER A 141 2.56 5.75 -15.69
N ASN A 142 3.10 6.97 -15.75
CA ASN A 142 4.14 7.34 -16.71
C ASN A 142 5.41 6.49 -16.53
N GLU A 143 5.81 6.20 -15.29
CA GLU A 143 6.98 5.33 -15.05
C GLU A 143 6.74 3.90 -15.52
N ILE A 144 5.54 3.33 -15.26
CA ILE A 144 5.15 2.01 -15.77
C ILE A 144 5.22 2.01 -17.30
N ALA A 145 4.63 3.01 -17.97
CA ALA A 145 4.67 3.12 -19.43
C ALA A 145 6.11 3.26 -19.97
N ARG A 146 6.96 4.04 -19.29
CA ARG A 146 8.39 4.19 -19.66
C ARG A 146 9.11 2.84 -19.58
N LEU A 147 8.87 2.06 -18.53
CA LEU A 147 9.48 0.74 -18.33
C LEU A 147 8.95 -0.29 -19.33
N LEU A 148 7.63 -0.34 -19.56
CA LEU A 148 7.00 -1.21 -20.56
C LEU A 148 7.42 -0.86 -22.00
N SER A 149 7.89 0.37 -22.24
CA SER A 149 8.41 0.79 -23.56
C SER A 149 9.90 0.44 -23.76
N THR A 150 10.55 -0.20 -22.79
CA THR A 150 11.93 -0.68 -22.96
C THR A 150 11.97 -1.99 -23.77
N PRO A 151 13.06 -2.27 -24.51
CA PRO A 151 13.17 -3.48 -25.33
C PRO A 151 12.94 -4.78 -24.53
N GLY A 152 12.23 -5.73 -25.14
CA GLY A 152 11.93 -7.03 -24.53
C GLY A 152 10.57 -7.10 -23.82
N ASN A 153 9.79 -6.02 -23.83
CA ASN A 153 8.38 -6.02 -23.43
C ASN A 153 7.45 -6.18 -24.64
N PRO A 154 6.23 -6.70 -24.44
CA PRO A 154 5.21 -6.69 -25.49
C PRO A 154 4.75 -5.26 -25.80
N GLU A 155 4.06 -5.08 -26.93
CA GLU A 155 3.28 -3.85 -27.13
C GLU A 155 2.28 -3.70 -25.98
N TRP A 156 2.00 -2.47 -25.56
CA TRP A 156 1.14 -2.25 -24.40
C TRP A 156 0.05 -1.22 -24.70
N GLN A 157 -1.08 -1.38 -24.01
CA GLN A 157 -2.21 -0.46 -24.09
C GLN A 157 -2.80 -0.24 -22.70
N MET A 158 -2.93 1.01 -22.27
CA MET A 158 -3.66 1.34 -21.05
C MET A 158 -5.15 1.61 -21.34
N LEU A 159 -6.04 0.90 -20.63
CA LEU A 159 -7.49 0.95 -20.83
C LEU A 159 -8.20 1.91 -19.85
N GLY A 160 -7.78 3.17 -19.84
CA GLY A 160 -8.41 4.23 -19.05
C GLY A 160 -9.02 5.33 -19.92
N THR A 161 -10.06 5.97 -19.40
CA THR A 161 -10.72 7.16 -19.99
C THR A 161 -10.12 8.46 -19.44
N HIS A 162 -9.51 8.44 -18.26
CA HIS A 162 -8.92 9.63 -17.65
C HIS A 162 -7.47 9.82 -18.09
N LYS A 163 -7.20 10.99 -18.69
CA LYS A 163 -5.90 11.38 -19.28
C LYS A 163 -5.53 12.80 -18.81
N PRO A 164 -4.97 12.97 -17.60
CA PRO A 164 -4.44 14.26 -17.14
C PRO A 164 -3.43 14.85 -18.13
N LYS A 165 -3.25 16.18 -18.09
CA LYS A 165 -2.28 16.87 -18.96
C LYS A 165 -0.84 16.37 -18.78
N SER A 166 -0.51 15.78 -17.63
CA SER A 166 0.80 15.19 -17.33
C SER A 166 0.98 13.77 -17.88
N ALA A 167 -0.06 13.16 -18.46
CA ALA A 167 0.02 11.83 -19.05
C ALA A 167 0.95 11.82 -20.27
N ALA A 168 1.90 10.88 -20.28
CA ALA A 168 2.71 10.61 -21.45
C ALA A 168 1.86 9.97 -22.56
N ALA A 169 2.43 9.89 -23.77
CA ALA A 169 1.75 9.23 -24.89
C ALA A 169 1.34 7.79 -24.52
N GLY A 170 0.10 7.42 -24.83
CA GLY A 170 -0.46 6.11 -24.51
C GLY A 170 -0.90 5.93 -23.05
N VAL A 171 -0.52 6.82 -22.13
CA VAL A 171 -0.90 6.71 -20.71
C VAL A 171 -2.33 7.16 -20.50
N ALA A 172 -3.12 6.27 -19.92
CA ALA A 172 -4.48 6.53 -19.47
C ALA A 172 -4.77 5.66 -18.25
N HIS A 173 -5.65 6.11 -17.37
CA HIS A 173 -5.99 5.38 -16.15
C HIS A 173 -7.37 5.78 -15.66
N GLU A 174 -7.83 5.19 -14.56
CA GLU A 174 -9.02 5.56 -13.82
C GLU A 174 -8.61 6.06 -12.43
N GLY A 175 -7.88 7.17 -12.44
CA GLY A 175 -7.24 7.77 -11.26
C GLY A 175 -7.88 9.10 -10.87
N TYR A 176 -8.47 9.15 -9.68
CA TYR A 176 -9.33 10.27 -9.27
C TYR A 176 -9.00 10.80 -7.88
N GLY A 177 -8.66 12.09 -7.79
CA GLY A 177 -8.27 12.72 -6.53
C GLY A 177 -9.36 12.63 -5.46
N GLY A 178 -9.02 12.07 -4.30
CA GLY A 178 -9.94 11.95 -3.16
C GLY A 178 -10.98 10.83 -3.29
N TRP A 179 -10.86 9.94 -4.27
CA TRP A 179 -11.79 8.84 -4.45
C TRP A 179 -11.47 7.67 -3.53
N THR A 180 -12.53 6.95 -3.17
CA THR A 180 -12.58 5.79 -2.27
C THR A 180 -13.15 4.60 -3.03
N TRP A 181 -13.04 3.40 -2.47
CA TRP A 181 -13.73 2.22 -3.02
C TRP A 181 -15.23 2.46 -3.17
N GLN A 182 -15.87 3.02 -2.14
CA GLN A 182 -17.29 3.35 -2.16
C GLN A 182 -17.64 4.28 -3.34
N ARG A 183 -16.80 5.29 -3.61
CA ARG A 183 -17.07 6.25 -4.68
C ARG A 183 -17.01 5.57 -6.05
N PHE A 184 -16.06 4.66 -6.26
CA PHE A 184 -16.02 3.86 -7.49
C PHE A 184 -17.25 2.93 -7.63
N VAL A 185 -17.75 2.37 -6.53
CA VAL A 185 -18.93 1.49 -6.52
C VAL A 185 -20.22 2.23 -6.83
N SER A 186 -20.42 3.44 -6.29
CA SER A 186 -21.76 4.04 -6.23
C SER A 186 -21.86 5.49 -6.72
N GLN A 187 -20.75 6.17 -7.05
CA GLN A 187 -20.83 7.57 -7.46
C GLN A 187 -21.54 7.69 -8.81
N TYR A 188 -22.72 8.30 -8.78
CA TYR A 188 -23.47 8.67 -9.96
C TYR A 188 -23.77 10.17 -9.90
N GLU A 189 -23.40 10.90 -10.96
CA GLU A 189 -23.69 12.31 -11.14
C GLU A 189 -24.71 12.46 -12.27
N PRO A 190 -25.98 12.80 -11.97
CA PRO A 190 -27.03 12.92 -12.99
C PRO A 190 -26.84 14.15 -13.90
N ASN A 191 -26.09 15.16 -13.46
CA ASN A 191 -25.89 16.41 -14.19
C ASN A 191 -24.40 16.75 -14.32
N PRO A 192 -23.61 15.92 -15.04
CA PRO A 192 -22.19 16.16 -15.20
C PRO A 192 -21.96 17.46 -15.98
N ASP A 193 -20.99 18.25 -15.55
CA ASP A 193 -20.62 19.52 -16.22
C ASP A 193 -19.32 19.40 -17.03
N GLY A 194 -18.85 18.16 -17.23
CA GLY A 194 -17.58 17.86 -17.88
C GLY A 194 -16.34 18.10 -17.00
N THR A 195 -16.50 18.59 -15.76
CA THR A 195 -15.39 18.75 -14.82
C THR A 195 -15.08 17.44 -14.10
N HIS A 196 -13.81 17.29 -13.71
CA HIS A 196 -13.37 16.16 -12.91
C HIS A 196 -14.06 16.07 -11.54
N SER A 197 -14.43 17.22 -10.95
CA SER A 197 -15.09 17.30 -9.64
C SER A 197 -16.54 16.80 -9.66
N LYS A 198 -17.22 16.89 -10.81
CA LYS A 198 -18.63 16.61 -10.96
C LYS A 198 -18.86 15.57 -12.05
N ARG A 199 -18.48 14.33 -11.74
CA ARG A 199 -18.60 13.16 -12.62
C ARG A 199 -19.05 11.92 -11.85
N SER A 200 -19.63 10.98 -12.60
CA SER A 200 -19.86 9.61 -12.16
C SER A 200 -18.56 8.82 -12.09
N SER A 201 -18.59 7.74 -11.32
CA SER A 201 -17.64 6.64 -11.51
C SER A 201 -17.69 6.17 -12.96
N PRO A 202 -16.53 5.92 -13.61
CA PRO A 202 -16.49 5.42 -14.99
C PRO A 202 -17.16 4.05 -15.14
N PHE A 203 -17.36 3.33 -14.03
CA PHE A 203 -17.93 2.00 -14.01
C PHE A 203 -19.41 1.99 -13.61
N VAL A 204 -20.00 3.13 -13.27
CA VAL A 204 -21.40 3.21 -12.80
C VAL A 204 -22.30 3.73 -13.92
N TYR A 205 -23.27 2.91 -14.30
CA TYR A 205 -24.23 3.18 -15.36
C TYR A 205 -25.65 3.03 -14.85
N LEU A 206 -26.61 3.72 -15.49
CA LEU A 206 -28.03 3.46 -15.25
C LEU A 206 -28.45 2.15 -15.91
N ASP A 207 -29.15 1.31 -15.14
CA ASP A 207 -29.86 0.15 -15.67
C ASP A 207 -31.14 0.55 -16.44
N LYS A 208 -31.85 -0.45 -16.94
CA LYS A 208 -33.12 -0.25 -17.69
C LYS A 208 -34.22 0.45 -16.87
N ASP A 209 -34.14 0.39 -15.54
CA ASP A 209 -35.11 0.98 -14.62
C ASP A 209 -34.61 2.35 -14.10
N GLY A 210 -33.49 2.85 -14.64
CA GLY A 210 -32.90 4.14 -14.29
C GLY A 210 -32.15 4.13 -12.95
N LYS A 211 -31.74 2.97 -12.43
CA LYS A 211 -30.96 2.87 -11.19
C LYS A 211 -29.47 2.76 -11.49
N PRO A 212 -28.60 3.56 -10.84
CA PRO A 212 -27.16 3.46 -11.02
C PRO A 212 -26.60 2.19 -10.38
N GLY A 213 -25.71 1.51 -11.10
CA GLY A 213 -24.98 0.34 -10.62
C GLY A 213 -23.70 0.09 -11.42
N LEU A 214 -22.82 -0.75 -10.89
CA LEU A 214 -21.60 -1.15 -11.60
C LEU A 214 -21.93 -1.92 -12.88
N ASP A 215 -21.28 -1.56 -13.98
CA ASP A 215 -21.37 -2.27 -15.26
C ASP A 215 -20.04 -2.18 -16.04
N PHE A 216 -19.08 -3.01 -15.61
CA PHE A 216 -17.78 -3.09 -16.29
C PHE A 216 -17.88 -3.63 -17.72
N LYS A 217 -18.86 -4.51 -18.00
CA LYS A 217 -19.07 -5.03 -19.36
C LYS A 217 -19.43 -3.89 -20.31
N ARG A 218 -20.32 -3.00 -19.86
CA ARG A 218 -20.66 -1.79 -20.61
C ARG A 218 -19.48 -0.84 -20.74
N TYR A 219 -18.73 -0.59 -19.66
CA TYR A 219 -17.50 0.21 -19.72
C TYR A 219 -16.54 -0.27 -20.80
N PHE A 220 -16.17 -1.56 -20.80
CA PHE A 220 -15.25 -2.09 -21.81
C PHE A 220 -15.85 -2.06 -23.23
N LYS A 221 -17.15 -2.33 -23.36
CA LYS A 221 -17.85 -2.28 -24.64
C LYS A 221 -17.87 -0.87 -25.24
N GLU A 222 -18.25 0.13 -24.44
CA GLU A 222 -18.46 1.50 -24.91
C GLU A 222 -17.14 2.26 -25.07
N GLU A 223 -16.22 2.16 -24.11
CA GLU A 223 -15.00 2.97 -24.07
C GLU A 223 -13.83 2.31 -24.84
N PHE A 224 -13.87 0.98 -25.02
CA PHE A 224 -12.75 0.22 -25.61
C PHE A 224 -13.17 -0.77 -26.70
N ASN A 225 -14.38 -0.61 -27.27
CA ASN A 225 -14.91 -1.48 -28.32
C ASN A 225 -14.91 -2.98 -27.95
N GLY A 226 -15.11 -3.27 -26.67
CA GLY A 226 -15.12 -4.63 -26.12
C GLY A 226 -13.74 -5.20 -25.79
N ASN A 227 -12.65 -4.46 -25.99
CA ASN A 227 -11.35 -4.88 -25.49
C ASN A 227 -11.31 -4.84 -23.95
N THR A 228 -10.75 -5.89 -23.36
CA THR A 228 -10.65 -6.06 -21.92
C THR A 228 -9.18 -6.07 -21.47
N PRO A 229 -8.88 -5.69 -20.22
CA PRO A 229 -7.53 -5.77 -19.68
C PRO A 229 -7.08 -7.23 -19.51
N ASP A 230 -5.79 -7.47 -19.69
CA ASP A 230 -5.10 -8.68 -19.21
C ASP A 230 -4.82 -8.54 -17.70
N THR A 231 -4.52 -7.31 -17.27
CA THR A 231 -4.24 -7.01 -15.86
C THR A 231 -4.92 -5.71 -15.41
N VAL A 232 -5.42 -5.72 -14.18
CA VAL A 232 -5.94 -4.56 -13.48
C VAL A 232 -5.09 -4.28 -12.25
N VAL A 233 -4.62 -3.05 -12.10
CA VAL A 233 -3.91 -2.57 -10.90
C VAL A 233 -4.85 -1.65 -10.13
N ILE A 234 -5.06 -1.93 -8.84
CA ILE A 234 -5.90 -1.10 -7.97
C ILE A 234 -5.06 -0.59 -6.81
N MET A 235 -4.92 0.74 -6.71
CA MET A 235 -4.26 1.42 -5.60
C MET A 235 -5.26 2.38 -4.94
N LEU A 236 -5.96 1.86 -3.92
CA LEU A 236 -6.98 2.55 -3.14
C LEU A 236 -6.85 2.18 -1.66
N GLY A 237 -7.52 2.95 -0.80
CA GLY A 237 -7.56 2.72 0.65
C GLY A 237 -7.04 3.90 1.47
N ILE A 238 -6.24 4.80 0.87
CA ILE A 238 -5.79 6.02 1.55
C ILE A 238 -7.01 6.85 1.93
N ASN A 239 -7.80 7.33 0.97
CA ASN A 239 -8.94 8.21 1.29
C ASN A 239 -10.03 7.51 2.11
N ASP A 240 -10.16 6.19 1.99
CA ASP A 240 -11.08 5.40 2.78
C ASP A 240 -10.72 5.47 4.27
N CYS A 241 -9.44 5.32 4.61
CA CYS A 241 -8.99 5.16 6.00
C CYS A 241 -8.25 6.38 6.57
N PHE A 242 -7.85 7.38 5.78
CA PHE A 242 -6.98 8.48 6.21
C PHE A 242 -7.50 9.22 7.44
N SER A 243 -8.82 9.36 7.55
CA SER A 243 -9.50 10.01 8.67
C SER A 243 -10.07 9.03 9.69
N ALA A 244 -9.63 7.77 9.71
CA ALA A 244 -10.13 6.78 10.65
C ALA A 244 -9.86 7.22 12.10
N ASN A 245 -10.84 6.99 12.97
CA ASN A 245 -10.61 7.10 14.41
C ASN A 245 -9.64 5.98 14.81
N GLN A 246 -8.62 6.33 15.61
CA GLN A 246 -7.58 5.38 16.02
C GLN A 246 -8.11 4.25 16.92
N ASP A 247 -9.24 4.49 17.60
CA ASP A 247 -9.92 3.46 18.41
C ASP A 247 -10.87 2.58 17.58
N ALA A 248 -11.08 2.90 16.29
CA ALA A 248 -12.00 2.21 15.39
C ALA A 248 -11.42 2.02 13.97
N ILE A 249 -10.10 1.80 13.88
CA ILE A 249 -9.41 1.61 12.60
C ILE A 249 -9.97 0.39 11.86
N ASP A 250 -10.16 -0.72 12.57
CA ASP A 250 -10.63 -1.99 11.97
C ASP A 250 -12.05 -1.88 11.42
N GLU A 251 -12.98 -1.23 12.12
CA GLU A 251 -14.34 -0.99 11.62
C GLU A 251 -14.32 -0.19 10.32
N LYS A 252 -13.44 0.82 10.24
CA LYS A 252 -13.30 1.63 9.03
C LYS A 252 -12.75 0.80 7.86
N ILE A 253 -11.78 -0.09 8.14
CA ILE A 253 -11.21 -1.01 7.15
C ILE A 253 -12.26 -2.04 6.69
N ASP A 254 -13.09 -2.57 7.59
CA ASP A 254 -14.15 -3.52 7.26
C ASP A 254 -15.19 -2.91 6.32
N GLY A 255 -15.58 -1.65 6.58
CA GLY A 255 -16.43 -0.87 5.69
C GLY A 255 -15.80 -0.66 4.31
N MET A 256 -14.50 -0.37 4.25
CA MET A 256 -13.75 -0.26 2.99
C MET A 256 -13.74 -1.59 2.23
N PHE A 257 -13.43 -2.71 2.91
CA PHE A 257 -13.39 -4.03 2.27
C PHE A 257 -14.75 -4.48 1.75
N THR A 258 -15.84 -4.11 2.43
CA THR A 258 -17.19 -4.37 1.89
C THR A 258 -17.37 -3.74 0.51
N GLN A 259 -16.87 -2.53 0.30
CA GLN A 259 -16.92 -1.86 -1.01
C GLN A 259 -15.93 -2.46 -2.00
N ALA A 260 -14.73 -2.84 -1.54
CA ALA A 260 -13.74 -3.53 -2.36
C ALA A 260 -14.28 -4.86 -2.91
N ASP A 261 -14.96 -5.65 -2.07
CA ASP A 261 -15.54 -6.94 -2.46
C ASP A 261 -16.63 -6.77 -3.51
N LEU A 262 -17.51 -5.76 -3.38
CA LEU A 262 -18.51 -5.44 -4.41
C LEU A 262 -17.85 -5.08 -5.74
N PHE A 263 -16.82 -4.21 -5.70
CA PHE A 263 -16.13 -3.76 -6.89
C PHE A 263 -15.38 -4.89 -7.60
N ILE A 264 -14.57 -5.65 -6.87
CA ILE A 264 -13.76 -6.76 -7.40
C ILE A 264 -14.65 -7.85 -7.97
N LYS A 265 -15.75 -8.19 -7.28
CA LYS A 265 -16.71 -9.19 -7.78
C LYS A 265 -17.29 -8.81 -9.14
N GLU A 266 -17.77 -7.57 -9.29
CA GLU A 266 -18.34 -7.12 -10.57
C GLU A 266 -17.26 -6.99 -11.67
N LEU A 267 -16.05 -6.58 -11.31
CA LEU A 267 -14.91 -6.56 -12.23
C LEU A 267 -14.58 -7.97 -12.74
N GLN A 268 -14.37 -8.94 -11.84
CA GLN A 268 -14.06 -10.32 -12.19
C GLN A 268 -15.20 -11.00 -12.98
N ALA A 269 -16.46 -10.64 -12.72
CA ALA A 269 -17.59 -11.12 -13.50
C ALA A 269 -17.59 -10.59 -14.96
N ALA A 270 -17.00 -9.42 -15.19
CA ALA A 270 -16.83 -8.84 -16.52
C ALA A 270 -15.58 -9.35 -17.23
N VAL A 271 -14.48 -9.58 -16.49
CA VAL A 271 -13.17 -9.96 -17.03
C VAL A 271 -12.55 -11.11 -16.23
N PRO A 272 -13.12 -12.33 -16.28
CA PRO A 272 -12.73 -13.42 -15.38
C PRO A 272 -11.30 -13.95 -15.59
N GLN A 273 -10.68 -13.65 -16.73
CA GLN A 273 -9.29 -14.02 -17.03
C GLN A 273 -8.30 -12.91 -16.63
N ALA A 274 -8.77 -11.71 -16.30
CA ALA A 274 -7.89 -10.63 -15.93
C ALA A 274 -7.32 -10.86 -14.52
N GLU A 275 -6.03 -10.58 -14.38
CA GLU A 275 -5.35 -10.62 -13.09
C GLU A 275 -5.50 -9.28 -12.38
N VAL A 276 -5.77 -9.30 -11.08
CA VAL A 276 -6.03 -8.10 -10.30
C VAL A 276 -4.96 -7.94 -9.21
N GLY A 277 -4.12 -6.93 -9.39
CA GLY A 277 -3.10 -6.52 -8.42
C GLY A 277 -3.65 -5.49 -7.44
N ILE A 278 -3.68 -5.84 -6.16
CA ILE A 278 -4.03 -4.95 -5.05
C ILE A 278 -2.74 -4.35 -4.49
N CYS A 279 -2.53 -3.06 -4.73
CA CYS A 279 -1.39 -2.33 -4.18
C CYS A 279 -1.55 -2.15 -2.66
N LEU A 280 -0.54 -2.59 -1.91
CA LEU A 280 -0.46 -2.34 -0.48
C LEU A 280 -0.27 -0.85 -0.20
N THR A 281 -1.04 -0.33 0.75
CA THR A 281 -1.14 1.11 0.97
C THR A 281 0.23 1.72 1.25
N THR A 282 0.64 2.69 0.44
CA THR A 282 1.95 3.36 0.57
C THR A 282 2.08 4.09 1.91
N PRO A 283 3.28 4.10 2.53
CA PRO A 283 3.52 4.86 3.75
C PRO A 283 3.39 6.38 3.52
N GLY A 284 3.34 7.17 4.58
CA GLY A 284 3.42 8.63 4.48
C GLY A 284 4.85 9.16 4.68
N ASN A 285 5.03 10.46 4.44
CA ASN A 285 6.28 11.17 4.71
C ASN A 285 6.72 10.96 6.18
N SER A 286 8.01 10.73 6.41
CA SER A 286 8.54 10.52 7.77
C SER A 286 8.47 11.77 8.65
N ARG A 287 8.29 12.96 8.06
CA ARG A 287 8.39 14.25 8.75
C ARG A 287 7.03 14.74 9.25
N GLN A 288 6.89 14.95 10.56
CA GLN A 288 5.69 15.58 11.15
C GLN A 288 5.37 16.95 10.53
N LYS A 289 6.39 17.76 10.18
CA LYS A 289 6.19 19.06 9.51
C LYS A 289 5.50 18.95 8.15
N ALA A 290 5.65 17.83 7.44
CA ALA A 290 5.01 17.62 6.15
C ALA A 290 3.50 17.41 6.33
N PHE A 291 3.09 16.66 7.37
CA PHE A 291 1.69 16.52 7.74
C PHE A 291 1.09 17.85 8.19
N PHE A 292 1.80 18.60 9.04
CA PHE A 292 1.35 19.92 9.47
C PHE A 292 1.17 20.89 8.28
N ALA A 293 2.03 20.81 7.26
CA ALA A 293 1.92 21.66 6.08
C ALA A 293 0.59 21.49 5.33
N ASN A 294 0.10 20.25 5.16
CA ASN A 294 -1.17 19.99 4.46
C ASN A 294 -2.39 20.03 5.40
N TYR A 295 -2.23 19.54 6.63
CA TYR A 295 -3.36 19.16 7.48
C TYR A 295 -3.47 19.98 8.76
N LYS A 296 -2.46 20.81 9.08
CA LYS A 296 -2.32 21.48 10.39
C LYS A 296 -2.38 20.43 11.50
N ASP A 297 -3.17 20.65 12.54
CA ASP A 297 -3.28 19.75 13.67
C ASP A 297 -4.33 18.64 13.48
N ARG A 298 -4.98 18.57 12.31
CA ARG A 298 -6.04 17.57 12.05
C ARG A 298 -5.50 16.15 11.95
N TYR A 299 -4.33 15.97 11.35
CA TYR A 299 -3.71 14.67 11.13
C TYR A 299 -2.21 14.73 11.42
N SER A 300 -1.73 13.80 12.25
CA SER A 300 -0.30 13.65 12.55
C SER A 300 0.33 12.54 11.73
N ARG A 301 1.66 12.60 11.55
CA ARG A 301 2.44 11.51 10.93
C ARG A 301 2.22 10.21 11.69
N TRP A 302 2.23 10.26 13.02
CA TRP A 302 2.04 9.06 13.84
C TRP A 302 0.63 8.48 13.71
N GLY A 303 -0.40 9.33 13.70
CA GLY A 303 -1.78 8.90 13.49
C GLY A 303 -1.94 8.18 12.15
N TRP A 304 -1.42 8.76 11.07
CA TRP A 304 -1.44 8.12 9.76
C TRP A 304 -0.62 6.82 9.73
N LYS A 305 0.59 6.81 10.32
CA LYS A 305 1.43 5.60 10.34
C LYS A 305 0.70 4.41 11.01
N LYS A 306 0.01 4.63 12.13
CA LYS A 306 -0.80 3.57 12.78
C LYS A 306 -1.90 3.04 11.88
N ILE A 307 -2.65 3.93 11.24
CA ILE A 307 -3.73 3.57 10.31
C ILE A 307 -3.17 2.80 9.11
N GLN A 308 -2.14 3.33 8.46
CA GLN A 308 -1.54 2.73 7.28
C GLN A 308 -0.92 1.36 7.57
N HIS A 309 -0.19 1.19 8.68
CA HIS A 309 0.34 -0.13 9.06
C HIS A 309 -0.76 -1.14 9.33
N ARG A 310 -1.85 -0.73 10.02
CA ARG A 310 -2.99 -1.62 10.26
C ARG A 310 -3.69 -1.96 8.95
N LEU A 311 -3.87 -1.00 8.05
CA LEU A 311 -4.44 -1.23 6.73
C LEU A 311 -3.59 -2.21 5.90
N VAL A 312 -2.27 -2.06 5.87
CA VAL A 312 -1.38 -3.02 5.18
C VAL A 312 -1.48 -4.41 5.78
N GLN A 313 -1.51 -4.56 7.12
CA GLN A 313 -1.75 -5.86 7.75
C GLN A 313 -3.04 -6.50 7.28
N ARG A 314 -4.15 -5.74 7.35
CA ARG A 314 -5.47 -6.24 6.98
C ARG A 314 -5.56 -6.56 5.48
N GLN A 315 -4.84 -5.82 4.62
CA GLN A 315 -4.73 -6.12 3.18
C GLN A 315 -3.97 -7.44 2.96
N ILE A 316 -2.85 -7.65 3.65
CA ILE A 316 -2.09 -8.92 3.59
C ILE A 316 -2.95 -10.07 4.09
N GLU A 317 -3.59 -9.94 5.26
CA GLU A 317 -4.47 -10.95 5.85
C GLU A 317 -5.63 -11.35 4.93
N LYS A 318 -6.20 -10.38 4.19
CA LYS A 318 -7.35 -10.62 3.30
C LYS A 318 -6.97 -11.27 1.97
N TYR A 319 -5.85 -10.85 1.36
CA TYR A 319 -5.55 -11.19 -0.04
C TYR A 319 -4.34 -12.12 -0.22
N ALA A 320 -3.53 -12.38 0.80
CA ALA A 320 -2.46 -13.36 0.68
C ALA A 320 -3.06 -14.76 0.51
N GLY A 321 -2.60 -15.51 -0.51
CA GLY A 321 -3.14 -16.84 -0.81
C GLY A 321 -4.35 -16.82 -1.75
N CYS A 322 -4.75 -15.65 -2.27
CA CYS A 322 -5.87 -15.51 -3.20
C CYS A 322 -5.47 -15.58 -4.69
N GLU A 323 -4.27 -16.09 -5.00
CA GLU A 323 -3.75 -16.13 -6.37
C GLU A 323 -4.60 -17.03 -7.28
N LYS A 324 -5.28 -18.04 -6.71
CA LYS A 324 -6.21 -18.91 -7.45
C LYS A 324 -7.47 -18.19 -7.90
N GLU A 325 -7.82 -17.08 -7.25
CA GLU A 325 -8.91 -16.19 -7.63
C GLU A 325 -8.42 -15.04 -8.53
N ASN A 326 -7.20 -15.13 -9.09
CA ASN A 326 -6.57 -14.07 -9.88
C ASN A 326 -6.39 -12.75 -9.10
N LEU A 327 -6.24 -12.83 -7.77
CA LEU A 327 -5.99 -11.69 -6.89
C LEU A 327 -4.57 -11.77 -6.32
N PHE A 328 -3.82 -10.68 -6.47
CA PHE A 328 -2.41 -10.63 -6.11
C PHE A 328 -2.11 -9.41 -5.25
N LEU A 329 -1.22 -9.58 -4.28
CA LEU A 329 -0.66 -8.46 -3.52
C LEU A 329 0.49 -7.81 -4.30
N VAL A 330 0.49 -6.48 -4.38
CA VAL A 330 1.58 -5.68 -4.97
C VAL A 330 2.22 -4.83 -3.86
N PRO A 331 3.43 -5.17 -3.37
CA PRO A 331 4.10 -4.51 -2.24
C PRO A 331 4.64 -3.09 -2.50
N THR A 332 3.78 -2.15 -2.88
CA THR A 332 4.18 -0.76 -3.16
C THR A 332 4.70 0.00 -1.94
N GLU A 333 4.38 -0.44 -0.73
CA GLU A 333 4.81 0.16 0.53
C GLU A 333 6.29 -0.10 0.84
N LEU A 334 6.86 -1.21 0.37
CA LEU A 334 8.24 -1.60 0.74
C LEU A 334 9.30 -0.69 0.10
N ASN A 335 9.10 -0.32 -1.16
CA ASN A 335 10.10 0.37 -1.99
C ASN A 335 10.10 1.89 -1.84
N LEU A 336 9.11 2.47 -1.16
CA LEU A 336 8.93 3.91 -1.12
C LEU A 336 9.80 4.58 -0.04
N ASP A 337 10.70 5.46 -0.47
CA ASP A 337 11.52 6.26 0.43
C ASP A 337 10.69 7.37 1.09
N ILE A 338 10.33 7.18 2.36
CA ILE A 338 9.52 8.14 3.13
C ILE A 338 10.24 9.46 3.46
N VAL A 339 11.53 9.57 3.16
CA VAL A 339 12.34 10.79 3.36
C VAL A 339 12.57 11.49 2.03
N ASN A 340 13.21 10.82 1.07
CA ASN A 340 13.66 11.42 -0.20
C ASN A 340 12.65 11.22 -1.34
N GLY A 341 11.75 10.24 -1.22
CA GLY A 341 10.64 10.03 -2.14
C GLY A 341 9.47 10.98 -1.90
N TYR A 342 9.60 11.93 -0.97
CA TYR A 342 8.58 12.92 -0.65
C TYR A 342 9.12 14.35 -0.69
N PRO A 343 8.29 15.34 -1.10
CA PRO A 343 8.63 16.73 -0.88
C PRO A 343 8.59 17.05 0.63
N VAL A 344 9.30 18.10 1.06
CA VAL A 344 9.43 18.44 2.49
C VAL A 344 8.11 18.84 3.17
N ASN A 345 7.08 19.18 2.38
CA ASN A 345 5.81 19.79 2.80
C ASN A 345 4.56 19.01 2.35
N ASN A 346 4.71 17.74 1.95
CA ASN A 346 3.55 16.89 1.66
C ASN A 346 3.60 15.58 2.45
N GLY A 347 2.56 15.31 3.24
CA GLY A 347 2.47 14.14 4.12
C GLY A 347 2.11 12.84 3.39
N VAL A 348 1.40 12.93 2.27
CA VAL A 348 0.79 11.76 1.60
C VAL A 348 1.19 11.62 0.14
N HIS A 349 1.44 12.72 -0.57
CA HIS A 349 1.78 12.68 -2.00
C HIS A 349 3.30 12.66 -2.19
N PRO A 350 3.86 11.61 -2.82
CA PRO A 350 5.27 11.52 -3.17
C PRO A 350 5.74 12.64 -4.10
N ASN A 351 7.05 12.79 -4.22
CA ASN A 351 7.67 13.53 -5.33
C ASN A 351 7.92 12.57 -6.51
N ASN A 352 8.58 13.04 -7.57
CA ASN A 352 8.86 12.22 -8.75
C ASN A 352 9.63 10.93 -8.42
N ILE A 353 10.59 10.97 -7.49
CA ILE A 353 11.37 9.78 -7.10
C ILE A 353 10.45 8.76 -6.43
N GLY A 354 9.62 9.18 -5.46
CA GLY A 354 8.71 8.26 -4.79
C GLY A 354 7.62 7.71 -5.72
N TYR A 355 7.11 8.52 -6.65
CA TYR A 355 6.20 8.01 -7.68
C TYR A 355 6.87 7.00 -8.62
N GLN A 356 8.14 7.21 -8.98
CA GLN A 356 8.90 6.22 -9.75
C GLN A 356 9.09 4.92 -8.96
N GLN A 357 9.37 5.00 -7.65
CA GLN A 357 9.46 3.83 -6.76
C GLN A 357 8.15 3.03 -6.68
N ILE A 358 7.00 3.71 -6.69
CA ILE A 358 5.69 3.04 -6.81
C ILE A 358 5.57 2.37 -8.18
N GLY A 359 5.89 3.10 -9.26
CA GLY A 359 5.80 2.61 -10.63
C GLY A 359 6.67 1.36 -10.87
N VAL A 360 7.90 1.34 -10.37
CA VAL A 360 8.81 0.19 -10.51
C VAL A 360 8.35 -1.01 -9.69
N SER A 361 7.69 -0.80 -8.55
CA SER A 361 7.13 -1.89 -7.74
C SER A 361 5.98 -2.58 -8.48
N ILE A 362 5.09 -1.78 -9.08
CA ILE A 362 3.99 -2.30 -9.91
C ILE A 362 4.56 -2.97 -11.16
N TYR A 363 5.49 -2.34 -11.87
CA TYR A 363 6.15 -2.93 -13.04
C TYR A 363 6.81 -4.27 -12.72
N SER A 364 7.51 -4.38 -11.59
CA SER A 364 8.16 -5.64 -11.21
C SER A 364 7.17 -6.77 -10.97
N TRP A 365 6.01 -6.46 -10.37
CA TRP A 365 4.90 -7.41 -10.29
C TRP A 365 4.30 -7.73 -11.67
N LEU A 366 4.10 -6.73 -12.55
CA LEU A 366 3.62 -6.99 -13.91
C LEU A 366 4.57 -7.94 -14.67
N LYS A 367 5.88 -7.81 -14.46
CA LYS A 367 6.87 -8.71 -15.08
C LYS A 367 6.75 -10.13 -14.57
N SER A 368 6.46 -10.37 -13.29
CA SER A 368 6.22 -11.73 -12.78
C SER A 368 4.95 -12.35 -13.34
N ARG A 369 3.93 -11.55 -13.62
CA ARG A 369 2.71 -12.01 -14.30
C ARG A 369 2.91 -12.32 -15.78
N LEU A 370 3.80 -11.57 -16.44
CA LEU A 370 4.17 -11.79 -17.84
C LEU A 370 5.06 -13.04 -18.05
N GLU A 371 5.54 -13.67 -16.98
CA GLU A 371 6.30 -14.94 -17.02
C GLU A 371 5.41 -16.17 -17.17
N GLU A 372 4.19 -16.08 -16.64
CA GLU A 372 3.17 -17.12 -16.73
C GLU A 372 2.46 -17.07 -18.09
#